data_AF-A0A7K3THD5-F1
#
_entry.id   AF-A0A7K3THD5-F1
#
_cell.length_a   1.000
_cell.length_b   1.000
_cell.length_c   1.000
_cell.angle_alpha   90.00
_cell.angle_beta   90.00
_cell.angle_gamma   90.00
#
_symmetry.space_group_name_H-M   'P 1'
#
loop_
_entity.id
_entity.type
_entity.pdbx_description
1 polymer ?
#
loop_
_entity_poly.entity_id
_entity_poly.type
_entity_poly.pdbx_seq_one_letter_code
_entity_poly.pdbx_strand_id
1 'polypeptide(L)'
;MATTSDMSKFNTKQQAMNIGTLLGMNSLSQKLGTQNLSLELIPNDSSKKVGYYKPGNYWTISAKSEHPKEAAMLIDYMLNNRDGAKIMGLERGIPSPNDVRQYMAENTDSLDKLNYEFIDRYKETVGGEAPEVTPNGASAIDNLIVRYQQDIGFGKIAPADAATGFIAELQKAIDEA
;
A
#
# COMPACT_ATOMS: atom_id res chain seq x y z
N MET A 1 -7.27 4.11 -2.18
CA MET A 1 -7.59 4.52 -0.80
C MET A 1 -6.31 5.03 -0.17
N ALA A 2 -6.01 6.32 -0.34
CA ALA A 2 -4.98 7.00 0.43
C ALA A 2 -5.64 7.51 1.72
N THR A 3 -5.92 6.59 2.63
CA THR A 3 -6.15 6.95 4.01
C THR A 3 -4.99 6.35 4.78
N THR A 4 -3.86 7.05 4.81
CA THR A 4 -3.01 6.98 5.99
C THR A 4 -3.88 7.46 7.13
N SER A 5 -4.48 6.50 7.82
CA SER A 5 -5.31 6.76 8.98
C SER A 5 -4.45 7.47 10.03
N ASP A 6 -5.04 8.40 10.77
CA ASP A 6 -4.34 9.08 11.86
C ASP A 6 -3.80 8.03 12.85
N MET A 7 -2.48 7.94 12.93
CA MET A 7 -1.77 7.02 13.80
C MET A 7 -1.62 7.55 15.23
N SER A 8 -2.07 8.78 15.52
CA SER A 8 -1.85 9.44 16.81
C SER A 8 -2.29 8.57 18.00
N LYS A 9 -3.53 8.06 17.95
CA LYS A 9 -4.11 7.20 18.99
C LYS A 9 -3.48 5.81 19.03
N PHE A 10 -3.07 5.27 17.89
CA PHE A 10 -2.38 3.98 17.85
C PHE A 10 -0.99 4.10 18.50
N ASN A 11 -0.23 5.15 18.15
CA ASN A 11 1.09 5.45 18.68
C ASN A 11 1.08 5.73 20.20
N THR A 12 -0.01 6.29 20.73
CA THR A 12 -0.19 6.54 22.16
C THR A 12 -0.91 5.40 22.90
N LYS A 13 -1.10 4.24 22.25
CA LYS A 13 -1.74 3.03 22.83
C LYS A 13 -3.21 3.25 23.24
N GLN A 14 -3.87 4.25 22.66
CA GLN A 14 -5.30 4.54 22.84
C GLN A 14 -6.18 3.84 21.79
N GLN A 15 -5.57 3.24 20.76
CA GLN A 15 -6.21 2.46 19.71
C GLN A 15 -5.43 1.16 19.52
N ALA A 16 -6.13 0.02 19.47
CA ALA A 16 -5.52 -1.31 19.38
C ALA A 16 -5.35 -1.83 17.95
N MET A 17 -6.03 -1.23 16.97
CA MET A 17 -5.99 -1.64 15.56
C MET A 17 -5.89 -0.42 14.66
N ASN A 18 -5.11 -0.52 13.60
CA ASN A 18 -5.01 0.50 12.57
C ASN A 18 -5.11 -0.13 11.18
N ILE A 19 -5.72 0.58 10.23
CA ILE A 19 -5.74 0.20 8.81
C ILE A 19 -4.76 1.11 8.09
N GLY A 20 -3.73 0.52 7.49
CA GLY A 20 -2.70 1.24 6.78
C GLY A 20 -2.06 0.39 5.68
N THR A 21 -1.07 0.97 5.01
CA THR A 21 -0.23 0.21 4.08
C THR A 21 0.66 -0.74 4.86
N LEU A 22 1.01 -1.85 4.23
CA LEU A 22 2.06 -2.76 4.68
C LEU A 22 3.40 -2.00 4.85
N LEU A 23 4.41 -2.65 5.47
CA LEU A 23 5.78 -2.13 5.71
C LEU A 23 5.94 -1.26 6.96
N GLY A 24 7.20 -0.99 7.34
CA GLY A 24 7.54 -0.10 8.45
C GLY A 24 7.35 -0.69 9.86
N MET A 25 7.18 -2.02 9.98
CA MET A 25 6.94 -2.70 11.26
C MET A 25 8.05 -2.48 12.28
N ASN A 26 9.32 -2.47 11.83
CA ASN A 26 10.45 -2.17 12.70
C ASN A 26 10.37 -0.75 13.29
N SER A 27 10.09 0.27 12.47
CA SER A 27 9.92 1.65 12.94
C SER A 27 8.71 1.79 13.87
N LEU A 28 7.61 1.12 13.55
CA LEU A 28 6.40 1.11 14.36
C LEU A 28 6.64 0.47 15.74
N SER A 29 7.31 -0.68 15.78
CA SER A 29 7.70 -1.36 17.02
C SER A 29 8.57 -0.49 17.91
N GLN A 30 9.55 0.21 17.34
CA GLN A 30 10.40 1.14 18.09
C GLN A 30 9.57 2.29 18.71
N LYS A 31 8.64 2.88 17.94
CA LYS A 31 7.76 3.95 18.43
C LYS A 31 6.83 3.49 19.55
N LEU A 32 6.29 2.26 19.45
CA LEU A 32 5.37 1.71 20.44
C LEU A 32 6.06 1.11 21.67
N GLY A 33 7.36 0.80 21.55
CA GLY A 33 8.13 0.09 22.57
C GLY A 33 7.65 -1.35 22.78
N THR A 34 7.18 -2.02 21.71
CA THR A 34 6.71 -3.41 21.76
C THR A 34 6.91 -4.11 20.43
N GLN A 35 7.29 -5.38 20.49
CA GLN A 35 7.32 -6.28 19.32
C GLN A 35 6.03 -7.10 19.17
N ASN A 36 5.08 -6.96 20.10
CA ASN A 36 3.80 -7.65 20.04
C ASN A 36 2.85 -6.96 19.05
N LEU A 37 3.15 -7.13 17.76
CA LEU A 37 2.39 -6.61 16.63
C LEU A 37 2.01 -7.77 15.71
N SER A 38 0.81 -7.72 15.15
CA SER A 38 0.39 -8.61 14.07
C SER A 38 -0.18 -7.80 12.92
N LEU A 39 -0.15 -8.40 11.74
CA LEU A 39 -0.77 -7.89 10.53
C LEU A 39 -1.93 -8.80 10.19
N GLU A 40 -3.13 -8.26 10.01
CA GLU A 40 -4.33 -9.04 9.71
C GLU A 40 -4.99 -8.59 8.42
N LEU A 41 -5.65 -9.53 7.75
CA LEU A 41 -6.42 -9.24 6.54
C LEU A 41 -7.59 -8.32 6.89
N ILE A 42 -7.83 -7.32 6.05
CA ILE A 42 -9.00 -6.45 6.18
C ILE A 42 -10.26 -7.32 5.96
N PRO A 43 -11.27 -7.24 6.85
CA PRO A 43 -12.53 -7.95 6.67
C PRO A 43 -13.13 -7.64 5.29
N ASN A 44 -13.49 -8.70 4.56
CA ASN A 44 -14.07 -8.61 3.22
C ASN A 44 -15.17 -9.65 3.03
N ASP A 45 -15.94 -9.50 1.95
CA ASP A 45 -16.89 -10.50 1.50
C ASP A 45 -16.13 -11.72 0.96
N SER A 46 -16.12 -12.80 1.72
CA SER A 46 -15.39 -14.03 1.40
C SER A 46 -15.87 -14.72 0.11
N SER A 47 -17.03 -14.34 -0.42
CA SER A 47 -17.51 -14.82 -1.72
C SER A 47 -16.81 -14.15 -2.91
N LYS A 48 -16.04 -13.08 -2.69
CA LYS A 48 -15.36 -12.31 -3.73
C LYS A 48 -13.89 -12.11 -3.43
N LYS A 49 -13.05 -12.35 -4.43
CA LYS A 49 -11.65 -11.94 -4.39
C LYS A 49 -11.55 -10.50 -4.90
N VAL A 50 -11.25 -9.57 -3.99
CA VAL A 50 -11.19 -8.13 -4.25
C VAL A 50 -9.82 -7.52 -3.99
N GLY A 51 -8.87 -8.33 -3.51
CA GLY A 51 -7.50 -7.91 -3.27
C GLY A 51 -6.74 -7.72 -4.58
N TYR A 52 -5.74 -6.84 -4.54
CA TYR A 52 -4.78 -6.67 -5.63
C TYR A 52 -3.43 -6.24 -5.05
N TYR A 53 -2.35 -6.63 -5.71
CA TYR A 53 -1.02 -6.15 -5.35
C TYR A 53 -0.81 -4.76 -5.93
N LYS A 54 -0.91 -3.73 -5.09
CA LYS A 54 -0.58 -2.36 -5.48
C LYS A 54 0.93 -2.24 -5.72
N PRO A 55 1.39 -1.90 -6.94
CA PRO A 55 2.81 -1.63 -7.18
C PRO A 55 3.26 -0.44 -6.35
N GLY A 56 4.33 -0.60 -5.57
CA GLY A 56 4.91 0.48 -4.79
C GLY A 56 5.63 1.50 -5.68
N ASN A 57 6.39 0.99 -6.66
CA ASN A 57 7.14 1.78 -7.63
C ASN A 57 7.25 0.99 -8.96
N TYR A 58 7.61 1.70 -10.02
CA TYR A 58 8.00 1.11 -11.29
C TYR A 58 9.45 1.46 -11.60
N TRP A 59 10.20 0.49 -12.14
CA TRP A 59 11.51 0.73 -12.72
C TRP A 59 11.37 0.93 -14.21
N THR A 60 11.94 2.01 -14.74
CA THR A 60 11.86 2.34 -16.16
C THR A 60 13.24 2.71 -16.70
N ILE A 61 13.50 2.37 -17.96
CA ILE A 61 14.70 2.76 -18.68
C ILE A 61 14.26 3.70 -19.80
N SER A 62 14.87 4.89 -19.87
CA SER A 62 14.61 5.82 -20.96
C SER A 62 14.95 5.18 -22.30
N ALA A 63 14.04 5.30 -23.27
CA ALA A 63 14.29 4.87 -24.65
C ALA A 63 15.46 5.61 -25.32
N LYS A 64 15.93 6.71 -24.72
CA LYS A 64 17.07 7.52 -25.17
C LYS A 64 18.36 7.23 -24.38
N SER A 65 18.37 6.24 -23.49
CA SER A 65 19.57 5.91 -22.72
C SER A 65 20.73 5.50 -23.63
N GLU A 66 21.92 6.04 -23.38
CA GLU A 66 23.17 5.60 -24.03
C GLU A 66 23.65 4.24 -23.49
N HIS A 67 23.12 3.81 -22.32
CA HIS A 67 23.50 2.59 -21.62
C HIS A 67 22.27 1.73 -21.23
N PRO A 68 21.44 1.29 -22.19
CA PRO A 68 20.21 0.57 -21.88
C PRO A 68 20.49 -0.83 -21.29
N LYS A 69 21.60 -1.46 -21.68
CA LYS A 69 21.98 -2.80 -21.19
C LYS A 69 22.45 -2.75 -19.74
N GLU A 70 23.35 -1.83 -19.42
CA GLU A 70 23.90 -1.65 -18.08
C GLU A 70 22.81 -1.19 -17.10
N ALA A 71 21.89 -0.32 -17.54
CA ALA A 71 20.72 0.05 -16.76
C ALA A 71 19.82 -1.15 -16.45
N ALA A 72 19.58 -2.04 -17.43
CA ALA A 72 18.82 -3.26 -17.22
C ALA A 72 19.54 -4.22 -16.25
N MET A 73 20.86 -4.35 -16.35
CA MET A 73 21.67 -5.16 -15.41
C MET A 73 21.57 -4.64 -13.97
N LEU A 74 21.55 -3.31 -13.77
CA LEU A 74 21.37 -2.73 -12.45
C LEU A 74 19.98 -3.03 -11.88
N ILE A 75 18.93 -2.90 -12.69
CA ILE A 75 17.56 -3.23 -12.27
C ILE A 75 17.45 -4.72 -11.94
N ASP A 76 18.02 -5.58 -12.77
CA ASP A 76 18.05 -7.03 -12.53
C ASP A 76 18.78 -7.37 -11.22
N TYR A 77 19.93 -6.74 -10.97
CA TYR A 77 20.64 -6.90 -9.70
C TYR A 77 19.80 -6.47 -8.49
N MET A 78 19.10 -5.33 -8.57
CA MET A 78 18.27 -4.87 -7.46
C MET A 78 17.07 -5.77 -7.17
N LEU A 79 16.52 -6.44 -8.18
CA LEU A 79 15.26 -7.18 -8.07
C LEU A 79 15.44 -8.68 -7.92
N ASN A 80 16.35 -9.28 -8.70
CA ASN A 80 16.49 -10.72 -8.86
C ASN A 80 17.75 -11.27 -8.16
N ASN A 81 18.75 -10.43 -7.87
CA ASN A 81 19.94 -10.87 -7.15
C ASN A 81 19.72 -10.82 -5.63
N ARG A 82 20.13 -11.87 -4.92
CA ARG A 82 19.97 -12.00 -3.46
C ARG A 82 20.73 -10.93 -2.67
N ASP A 83 21.93 -10.55 -3.09
CA ASP A 83 22.73 -9.52 -2.41
C ASP A 83 22.14 -8.14 -2.66
N GLY A 84 21.70 -7.87 -3.89
CA GLY A 84 20.96 -6.65 -4.23
C GLY A 84 19.67 -6.54 -3.41
N ALA A 85 18.88 -7.61 -3.34
CA ALA A 85 17.66 -7.64 -2.55
C ALA A 85 17.91 -7.46 -1.05
N LYS A 86 19.00 -8.03 -0.50
CA LYS A 86 19.42 -7.80 0.90
C LYS A 86 19.73 -6.34 1.19
N ILE A 87 20.45 -5.68 0.28
CA ILE A 87 20.78 -4.25 0.41
C ILE A 87 19.50 -3.41 0.37
N MET A 88 18.57 -3.75 -0.54
CA MET A 88 17.32 -3.02 -0.71
C MET A 88 16.31 -3.25 0.41
N GLY A 89 16.32 -4.45 1.01
CA GLY A 89 15.39 -4.85 2.05
C GLY A 89 13.94 -4.64 1.62
N LEU A 90 13.17 -3.96 2.49
CA LEU A 90 11.77 -3.60 2.24
C LEU A 90 11.55 -2.11 1.91
N GLU A 91 12.62 -1.35 1.66
CA GLU A 91 12.57 0.11 1.45
C GLU A 91 11.72 0.53 0.24
N ARG A 92 11.57 -0.36 -0.74
CA ARG A 92 10.73 -0.13 -1.95
C ARG A 92 9.53 -1.07 -2.03
N GLY A 93 9.16 -1.67 -0.91
CA GLY A 93 8.12 -2.69 -0.84
C GLY A 93 8.68 -4.11 -0.78
N ILE A 94 7.76 -5.07 -0.78
CA ILE A 94 8.10 -6.49 -0.77
C ILE A 94 8.63 -6.88 -2.17
N PRO A 95 9.79 -7.53 -2.26
CA PRO A 95 10.31 -8.07 -3.52
C PRO A 95 9.28 -8.92 -4.27
N SER A 96 9.09 -8.60 -5.55
CA SER A 96 8.13 -9.29 -6.41
C SER A 96 8.55 -10.72 -6.77
N PRO A 97 9.83 -11.01 -7.11
CA PRO A 97 10.26 -12.37 -7.42
C PRO A 97 10.08 -13.31 -6.22
N ASN A 98 9.44 -14.46 -6.45
CA ASN A 98 9.07 -15.40 -5.40
C ASN A 98 10.28 -16.00 -4.69
N ASP A 99 11.32 -16.33 -5.44
CA ASP A 99 12.55 -16.94 -4.93
C ASP A 99 13.34 -15.97 -4.06
N VAL A 100 13.44 -14.70 -4.49
CA VAL A 100 14.05 -13.62 -3.70
C VAL A 100 13.25 -13.38 -2.43
N ARG A 101 11.92 -13.31 -2.52
CA ARG A 101 11.06 -13.11 -1.36
C ARG A 101 11.17 -14.24 -0.34
N GLN A 102 11.15 -15.50 -0.81
CA GLN A 102 11.32 -16.67 0.05
C GLN A 102 12.68 -16.62 0.76
N TYR A 103 13.75 -16.37 0.01
CA TYR A 103 15.08 -16.24 0.58
C TYR A 103 15.16 -15.13 1.64
N MET A 104 14.58 -13.96 1.38
CA MET A 104 14.56 -12.86 2.34
C MET A 104 13.75 -13.20 3.60
N ALA A 105 12.63 -13.91 3.45
CA ALA A 105 11.80 -14.36 4.57
C ALA A 105 12.50 -15.41 5.46
N GLU A 106 13.28 -16.32 4.86
CA GLU A 106 14.08 -17.34 5.57
C GLU A 106 15.30 -16.74 6.28
N ASN A 107 15.76 -15.55 5.87
CA ASN A 107 17.00 -14.94 6.34
C ASN A 107 16.77 -13.60 7.07
N THR A 108 15.56 -13.34 7.59
CA THR A 108 15.28 -12.17 8.44
C THR A 108 14.78 -12.59 9.81
N ASP A 109 15.41 -12.08 10.86
CA ASP A 109 14.97 -12.23 12.25
C ASP A 109 14.19 -11.00 12.75
N SER A 110 13.89 -10.06 11.86
CA SER A 110 13.22 -8.81 12.20
C SER A 110 11.68 -8.93 12.12
N LEU A 111 10.96 -7.93 12.63
CA LEU A 111 9.51 -7.85 12.45
C LEU A 111 9.10 -7.70 10.98
N ASP A 112 10.05 -7.48 10.08
CA ASP A 112 9.78 -7.50 8.65
C ASP A 112 9.32 -8.87 8.15
N LYS A 113 9.61 -9.96 8.88
CA LYS A 113 9.07 -11.29 8.59
C LYS A 113 7.53 -11.30 8.50
N LEU A 114 6.87 -10.49 9.33
CA LEU A 114 5.41 -10.33 9.30
C LEU A 114 4.91 -9.84 7.95
N ASN A 115 5.68 -9.02 7.23
CA ASN A 115 5.29 -8.53 5.90
C ASN A 115 5.30 -9.68 4.88
N TYR A 116 6.30 -10.57 4.93
CA TYR A 116 6.39 -11.73 4.05
C TYR A 116 5.28 -12.75 4.35
N GLU A 117 5.03 -13.06 5.62
CA GLU A 117 3.94 -13.96 6.00
C GLU A 117 2.57 -13.38 5.64
N PHE A 118 2.41 -12.05 5.76
CA PHE A 118 1.18 -11.38 5.35
C PHE A 118 0.93 -11.51 3.85
N ILE A 119 1.94 -11.29 2.99
CA ILE A 119 1.72 -11.32 1.53
C ILE A 119 1.33 -12.73 1.05
N ASP A 120 1.85 -13.76 1.70
CA ASP A 120 1.52 -15.16 1.42
C ASP A 120 0.09 -15.51 1.85
N ARG A 121 -0.44 -14.88 2.91
CA ARG A 121 -1.87 -14.98 3.26
C ARG A 121 -2.74 -14.11 2.34
N TYR A 122 -2.27 -12.92 1.99
CA TYR A 122 -3.00 -11.95 1.18
C TYR A 122 -3.32 -12.47 -0.22
N LYS A 123 -2.48 -13.36 -0.77
CA LYS A 123 -2.71 -14.00 -2.09
C LYS A 123 -4.09 -14.64 -2.22
N GLU A 124 -4.66 -15.15 -1.13
CA GLU A 124 -5.99 -15.79 -1.15
C GLU A 124 -7.12 -14.79 -1.40
N THR A 125 -6.89 -13.52 -1.04
CA THR A 125 -7.83 -12.41 -1.29
C THR A 125 -7.69 -11.83 -2.69
N VAL A 126 -6.57 -12.09 -3.38
CA VAL A 126 -6.24 -11.47 -4.65
C VAL A 126 -7.05 -12.09 -5.77
N GLY A 127 -7.74 -11.25 -6.53
CA GLY A 127 -8.50 -11.65 -7.71
C GLY A 127 -9.17 -10.45 -8.38
N GLY A 128 -9.64 -10.67 -9.60
CA GLY A 128 -10.13 -9.60 -10.46
C GLY A 128 -8.99 -8.89 -11.20
N GLU A 129 -9.36 -7.86 -11.97
CA GLU A 129 -8.40 -7.02 -12.68
C GLU A 129 -7.79 -5.99 -11.74
N ALA A 130 -6.49 -5.74 -11.89
CA ALA A 130 -5.84 -4.67 -11.16
C ALA A 130 -6.49 -3.32 -11.56
N PRO A 131 -6.74 -2.40 -10.62
CA PRO A 131 -7.28 -1.09 -10.95
C PRO A 131 -6.42 -0.36 -11.97
N GLU A 132 -7.06 0.41 -12.85
CA GLU A 132 -6.35 1.31 -13.76
C GLU A 132 -5.53 2.36 -13.02
N VAL A 133 -4.58 2.95 -13.72
CA VAL A 133 -3.79 4.07 -13.19
C VAL A 133 -4.74 5.23 -12.88
N THR A 134 -4.56 5.83 -11.71
CA THR A 134 -5.33 7.01 -11.29
C THR A 134 -5.30 8.08 -12.38
N PRO A 135 -6.45 8.55 -12.88
CA PRO A 135 -6.50 9.55 -13.94
C PRO A 135 -6.05 10.93 -13.42
N ASN A 136 -5.76 11.84 -14.35
CA ASN A 136 -5.55 13.25 -14.02
C ASN A 136 -6.77 13.82 -13.28
N GLY A 137 -6.56 14.80 -12.41
CA GLY A 137 -7.62 15.42 -11.61
C GLY A 137 -8.08 14.61 -10.40
N ALA A 138 -7.90 13.29 -10.40
CA ALA A 138 -8.31 12.43 -9.27
C ALA A 138 -7.50 12.64 -7.99
N SER A 139 -6.44 13.46 -8.00
CA SER A 139 -5.78 13.95 -6.77
C SER A 139 -6.72 14.74 -5.86
N ALA A 140 -7.84 15.26 -6.36
CA ALA A 140 -8.87 15.91 -5.55
C ALA A 140 -9.54 14.95 -4.54
N ILE A 141 -9.44 13.63 -4.76
CA ILE A 141 -10.14 12.61 -3.97
C ILE A 141 -9.86 12.72 -2.47
N ASP A 142 -8.62 12.98 -2.08
CA ASP A 142 -8.20 12.98 -0.67
C ASP A 142 -8.85 14.11 0.12
N ASN A 143 -8.99 15.29 -0.49
CA ASN A 143 -9.66 16.43 0.15
C ASN A 143 -11.18 16.25 0.16
N LEU A 144 -11.75 15.77 -0.95
CA LEU A 144 -13.19 15.60 -1.08
C LEU A 144 -13.71 14.55 -0.10
N ILE A 145 -13.04 13.40 0.02
CA ILE A 145 -13.49 12.31 0.88
C ILE A 145 -13.46 12.71 2.36
N VAL A 146 -12.43 13.43 2.80
CA VAL A 146 -12.32 13.93 4.19
C VAL A 146 -13.45 14.89 4.52
N ARG A 147 -13.74 15.86 3.62
CA ARG A 147 -14.81 16.83 3.84
C ARG A 147 -16.18 16.15 3.95
N TYR A 148 -16.52 15.27 3.02
CA TYR A 148 -17.79 14.55 3.04
C TYR A 148 -17.91 13.62 4.25
N GLN A 149 -16.82 12.94 4.65
CA GLN A 149 -16.80 12.14 5.88
C GLN A 149 -17.07 12.98 7.14
N GLN A 150 -16.51 14.19 7.21
CA GLN A 150 -16.77 15.11 8.33
C GLN A 150 -18.22 15.58 8.36
N ASP A 151 -18.79 15.95 7.22
CA ASP A 151 -20.18 16.40 7.17
C ASP A 151 -21.17 15.29 7.54
N ILE A 152 -20.88 14.03 7.16
CA ILE A 152 -21.62 12.86 7.66
C ILE A 152 -21.42 12.71 9.18
N GLY A 153 -20.17 12.74 9.66
CA GLY A 153 -19.85 12.54 11.07
C GLY A 153 -20.45 13.57 12.01
N PHE A 154 -20.66 14.80 11.54
CA PHE A 154 -21.35 15.87 12.26
C PHE A 154 -22.87 15.93 11.99
N GLY A 155 -23.42 15.00 11.20
CA GLY A 155 -24.85 14.90 10.92
C GLY A 155 -25.42 16.02 10.04
N LYS A 156 -24.57 16.70 9.25
CA LYS A 156 -25.00 17.79 8.37
C LYS A 156 -25.66 17.29 7.08
N ILE A 157 -25.27 16.11 6.62
CA ILE A 157 -25.74 15.50 5.36
C ILE A 157 -25.92 14.00 5.55
N ALA A 158 -26.94 13.43 4.90
CA ALA A 158 -27.13 11.98 4.92
C ALA A 158 -26.04 11.28 4.09
N PRO A 159 -25.62 10.05 4.44
CA PRO A 159 -24.59 9.32 3.69
C PRO A 159 -24.86 9.17 2.19
N ALA A 160 -26.12 8.96 1.80
CA ALA A 160 -26.51 8.82 0.39
C ALA A 160 -26.32 10.13 -0.40
N ASP A 161 -26.69 11.25 0.20
CA ASP A 161 -26.55 12.58 -0.43
C ASP A 161 -25.07 12.99 -0.50
N ALA A 162 -24.28 12.67 0.53
CA ALA A 162 -22.84 12.87 0.54
C ALA A 162 -22.14 12.06 -0.55
N ALA A 163 -22.52 10.80 -0.75
CA ALA A 163 -21.98 9.98 -1.82
C ALA A 163 -22.28 10.56 -3.20
N THR A 164 -23.52 11.03 -3.41
CA THR A 164 -23.93 11.68 -4.67
C THR A 164 -23.10 12.94 -4.95
N GLY A 165 -22.95 13.80 -3.95
CA GLY A 165 -22.14 15.02 -4.07
C GLY A 165 -20.65 14.74 -4.30
N PHE A 166 -20.08 13.79 -3.55
CA PHE A 166 -18.69 13.37 -3.70
C PHE A 166 -18.39 12.89 -5.12
N ILE A 167 -19.23 12.01 -5.67
CA ILE A 167 -19.06 11.48 -7.03
C ILE A 167 -19.12 12.60 -8.06
N ALA A 168 -20.10 13.50 -7.95
CA ALA A 168 -20.27 14.60 -8.89
C ALA A 168 -19.06 15.56 -8.89
N GLU A 169 -18.54 15.91 -7.72
CA GLU A 169 -17.38 16.79 -7.60
C GLU A 169 -16.09 16.13 -8.07
N LEU A 170 -15.89 14.85 -7.76
CA LEU A 170 -14.72 14.11 -8.23
C LEU A 170 -14.73 13.96 -9.75
N GLN A 171 -15.90 13.65 -10.34
CA GLN A 171 -16.03 13.55 -11.79
C GLN A 171 -15.69 14.86 -12.47
N LYS A 172 -16.22 15.98 -11.95
CA LYS A 172 -15.89 17.31 -12.46
C LYS A 172 -14.38 17.59 -12.43
N ALA A 173 -13.70 17.25 -11.33
CA ALA A 173 -12.25 17.43 -11.21
C ALA A 173 -11.46 16.61 -12.22
N ILE A 174 -11.94 15.41 -12.58
CA ILE A 174 -11.35 14.57 -13.63
C ILE A 174 -11.60 15.16 -15.02
N ASP A 175 -12.82 15.64 -15.29
CA ASP A 175 -13.18 16.21 -16.59
C ASP A 175 -12.43 17.51 -16.92
N GLU A 176 -11.99 18.25 -15.89
CA GLU A 176 -11.30 19.55 -16.01
C GLU A 176 -9.77 19.44 -16.09
N ALA A 177 -9.18 18.24 -15.95
CA ALA A 177 -7.74 18.02 -15.85
C ALA A 177 -7.06 17.59 -17.16
#